data_AF-A0AAF1AKS2-F1
#
_entry.id   AF-A0AAF1AKS2-F1
#
_cell.length_a   1.000
_cell.length_b   1.000
_cell.length_c   1.000
_cell.angle_alpha   90.00
_cell.angle_beta   90.00
_cell.angle_gamma   90.00
#
_symmetry.space_group_name_H-M   'P 1'
#
loop_
_entity.id
_entity.type
_entity.pdbx_description
1 polymer ?
#
loop_
_entity_poly.entity_id
_entity_poly.type
_entity_poly.pdbx_seq_one_letter_code
_entity_poly.pdbx_strand_id
1 'polypeptide(L)'
;MASFSFLSKVPTFQNSVSCKNVYGSAPNALSVPQNHPFSNGTLQDRCGFSGRFVGRFSLASSNQAHSFIDPVSTDKVPLLSGSEAIERMRTNRESYKSKQQYMAMYSSCFGGITTDPAAMVIPLDDHMVHRGHGVFDTAAIVNGCLYELDQHLDRFLNSAKMAKIKLPFDKESIKRILVQTVSASKCRTGSLRYWLSSGPGDFQLSPTCCFHSALYAVVIEDKSPSDYSGVKVVTSSIPIKPPQFATVKSVNYLPNVLSKMEAEEKGGYAAIWLDADGFIAEGPNMNVAFVTKEKELLMPCFDKILSGCTAKRALVLAEELVKEGKLRDIRVENVTVDKGKSAAEMMLIGSGVLVRSVLQWDEQVIGDGREGPVSKALLGLLLQDLKSGPATVRVPVSY
;
A
#
# COMPACT_ATOMS: atom_id res chain seq x y z
N MET A 1 49.44 -40.35 -7.02
CA MET A 1 49.51 -41.18 -5.80
C MET A 1 49.18 -40.32 -4.61
N ALA A 2 48.31 -40.83 -3.73
CA ALA A 2 48.00 -40.38 -2.37
C ALA A 2 47.40 -38.98 -2.20
N SER A 3 46.53 -38.69 -1.23
CA SER A 3 45.58 -39.45 -0.41
C SER A 3 44.84 -38.36 0.37
N PHE A 4 43.53 -38.52 0.55
CA PHE A 4 42.71 -37.69 1.44
C PHE A 4 43.18 -37.83 2.90
N SER A 5 43.13 -36.72 3.66
CA SER A 5 42.79 -36.75 5.09
C SER A 5 42.30 -35.39 5.58
N PHE A 6 41.12 -35.43 6.22
CA PHE A 6 40.45 -34.38 6.99
C PHE A 6 41.36 -33.71 8.03
N LEU A 7 41.09 -32.42 8.34
CA LEU A 7 40.89 -31.95 9.71
C LEU A 7 40.25 -30.55 9.73
N SER A 8 39.17 -30.48 10.49
CA SER A 8 38.31 -29.35 10.82
C SER A 8 38.96 -28.40 11.83
N LYS A 9 38.78 -27.08 11.65
CA LYS A 9 38.77 -26.12 12.77
C LYS A 9 37.76 -25.00 12.48
N VAL A 10 36.63 -25.06 13.18
CA VAL A 10 35.66 -23.97 13.35
C VAL A 10 36.07 -23.22 14.63
N PRO A 11 36.21 -21.89 14.65
CA PRO A 11 36.32 -21.14 15.88
C PRO A 11 34.91 -20.88 16.44
N THR A 12 34.62 -21.47 17.59
CA THR A 12 33.49 -21.13 18.46
C THR A 12 33.74 -19.77 19.12
N PHE A 13 32.98 -18.74 18.76
CA PHE A 13 32.84 -17.53 19.59
C PHE A 13 31.64 -17.73 20.52
N GLN A 14 31.93 -18.07 21.79
CA GLN A 14 30.99 -17.90 22.88
C GLN A 14 30.95 -16.41 23.24
N ASN A 15 29.82 -15.75 22.98
CA ASN A 15 29.46 -14.51 23.67
C ASN A 15 28.16 -14.76 24.45
N SER A 16 28.32 -15.11 25.72
CA SER A 16 27.26 -15.07 26.71
C SER A 16 26.94 -13.61 27.05
N VAL A 17 25.82 -13.08 26.56
CA VAL A 17 25.29 -11.81 27.05
C VAL A 17 24.31 -12.11 28.19
N SER A 18 24.78 -11.85 29.41
CA SER A 18 23.98 -11.88 30.64
C SER A 18 23.08 -10.65 30.68
N CYS A 19 21.76 -10.84 30.60
CA CYS A 19 20.80 -9.81 30.98
C CYS A 19 20.83 -9.63 32.51
N LYS A 20 21.54 -8.61 32.99
CA LYS A 20 21.45 -8.19 34.39
C LYS A 20 20.22 -7.32 34.60
N ASN A 21 19.32 -7.80 35.45
CA ASN A 21 18.26 -7.01 36.09
C ASN A 21 18.88 -5.83 36.86
N VAL A 22 18.34 -4.63 36.63
CA VAL A 22 18.55 -3.48 37.52
C VAL A 22 17.18 -2.92 37.87
N TYR A 23 16.65 -3.33 39.02
CA TYR A 23 15.63 -2.57 39.74
C TYR A 23 16.34 -1.83 40.88
N GLY A 24 16.44 -0.51 40.77
CA GLY A 24 16.84 0.41 41.82
C GLY A 24 15.64 1.26 42.24
N SER A 25 15.48 1.44 43.54
CA SER A 25 14.33 2.02 44.24
C SER A 25 14.37 3.56 44.42
N ALA A 26 13.27 4.24 44.02
CA ALA A 26 12.54 5.40 44.61
C ALA A 26 13.26 6.75 44.94
N PRO A 27 12.57 7.89 45.28
CA PRO A 27 11.15 8.29 45.20
C PRO A 27 10.88 9.72 44.61
N ASN A 28 9.60 10.08 44.46
CA ASN A 28 8.92 11.37 44.77
C ASN A 28 7.88 11.90 43.77
N ALA A 29 6.71 12.13 44.38
CA ALA A 29 5.43 12.65 43.94
C ALA A 29 5.45 13.97 43.18
N LEU A 30 4.45 14.15 42.30
CA LEU A 30 3.69 15.39 42.15
C LEU A 30 2.23 15.06 41.76
N SER A 31 1.32 15.80 42.40
CA SER A 31 -0.13 15.63 42.53
C SER A 31 -0.97 16.13 41.35
N VAL A 32 -2.10 15.48 41.07
CA VAL A 32 -3.22 16.00 40.26
C VAL A 32 -4.51 15.81 41.06
N PRO A 33 -5.40 16.82 41.18
CA PRO A 33 -6.62 16.70 41.99
C PRO A 33 -7.81 16.09 41.22
N GLN A 34 -8.58 15.27 41.93
CA GLN A 34 -9.95 14.84 41.60
C GLN A 34 -10.98 15.74 42.30
N ASN A 35 -12.17 15.90 41.68
CA ASN A 35 -13.52 16.13 42.23
C ASN A 35 -14.43 16.60 41.07
N HIS A 36 -15.71 16.26 40.88
CA HIS A 36 -16.70 15.34 41.47
C HIS A 36 -17.98 15.37 40.55
N PRO A 37 -19.14 14.73 40.85
CA PRO A 37 -19.93 13.91 39.89
C PRO A 37 -21.38 14.41 39.61
N PHE A 38 -22.09 13.77 38.67
CA PHE A 38 -23.58 13.81 38.54
C PHE A 38 -24.05 12.46 37.94
N SER A 39 -24.68 11.56 38.70
CA SER A 39 -26.09 11.45 39.15
C SER A 39 -27.04 10.79 38.14
N ASN A 40 -27.56 9.62 38.52
CA ASN A 40 -28.62 8.86 37.86
C ASN A 40 -29.98 9.60 37.86
N GLY A 41 -30.76 9.40 36.80
CA GLY A 41 -32.17 9.77 36.74
C GLY A 41 -32.92 8.97 35.67
N THR A 42 -33.76 8.03 36.11
CA THR A 42 -34.82 7.32 35.37
C THR A 42 -35.99 8.23 35.04
N LEU A 43 -36.66 8.04 33.89
CA LEU A 43 -38.09 8.34 33.69
C LEU A 43 -38.66 7.56 32.47
N GLN A 44 -39.83 6.95 32.69
CA GLN A 44 -40.67 6.19 31.76
C GLN A 44 -41.68 7.08 31.02
N ASP A 45 -42.23 6.53 29.92
CA ASP A 45 -43.56 6.77 29.30
C ASP A 45 -43.79 8.16 28.61
N ARG A 46 -44.50 8.33 27.47
CA ARG A 46 -45.53 7.54 26.75
C ARG A 46 -45.87 8.14 25.34
N CYS A 47 -46.73 7.41 24.59
CA CYS A 47 -47.47 7.72 23.33
C CYS A 47 -46.67 7.56 22.01
N GLY A 48 -47.01 6.69 21.03
CA GLY A 48 -48.23 5.92 20.75
C GLY A 48 -48.89 6.43 19.47
N PHE A 49 -48.67 5.81 18.31
CA PHE A 49 -49.63 5.80 17.19
C PHE A 49 -49.39 4.60 16.26
N SER A 50 -50.50 3.95 15.93
CA SER A 50 -50.65 2.72 15.15
C SER A 50 -50.55 2.94 13.64
N GLY A 51 -50.01 1.95 12.91
CA GLY A 51 -50.16 1.85 11.47
C GLY A 51 -49.64 0.52 10.92
N ARG A 52 -50.54 -0.47 10.77
CA ARG A 52 -50.29 -1.71 10.04
C ARG A 52 -50.20 -1.40 8.54
N PHE A 53 -49.11 -1.81 7.89
CA PHE A 53 -49.11 -2.13 6.46
C PHE A 53 -48.35 -3.45 6.26
N VAL A 54 -49.10 -4.49 5.89
CA VAL A 54 -48.58 -5.82 5.59
C VAL A 54 -48.16 -5.82 4.12
N GLY A 55 -46.85 -5.70 3.88
CA GLY A 55 -46.24 -5.93 2.57
C GLY A 55 -45.38 -7.18 2.63
N ARG A 56 -45.90 -8.30 2.13
CA ARG A 56 -45.12 -9.53 1.88
C ARG A 56 -44.12 -9.24 0.74
N PHE A 57 -42.86 -9.03 1.07
CA PHE A 57 -41.76 -9.22 0.13
C PHE A 57 -41.05 -10.53 0.44
N SER A 58 -41.25 -11.51 -0.43
CA SER A 58 -40.52 -12.77 -0.46
C SER A 58 -39.10 -12.49 -0.94
N LEU A 59 -38.16 -12.34 -0.01
CA LEU A 59 -36.73 -12.42 -0.32
C LEU A 59 -36.37 -13.91 -0.44
N ALA A 60 -36.18 -14.35 -1.68
CA ALA A 60 -35.55 -15.63 -1.95
C ALA A 60 -34.12 -15.58 -1.44
N SER A 61 -33.85 -16.22 -0.29
CA SER A 61 -32.50 -16.44 0.19
C SER A 61 -31.84 -17.50 -0.67
N SER A 62 -30.99 -17.07 -1.60
CA SER A 62 -30.02 -17.96 -2.24
C SER A 62 -28.98 -18.38 -1.20
N ASN A 63 -29.23 -19.48 -0.49
CA ASN A 63 -28.25 -20.15 0.33
C ASN A 63 -27.18 -20.77 -0.58
N GLN A 64 -26.17 -19.99 -0.98
CA GLN A 64 -24.89 -20.55 -1.37
C GLN A 64 -24.11 -20.81 -0.09
N ALA A 65 -24.20 -22.05 0.39
CA ALA A 65 -23.37 -22.55 1.47
C ALA A 65 -21.91 -22.56 0.98
N HIS A 66 -21.15 -21.56 1.42
CA HIS A 66 -19.70 -21.57 1.34
C HIS A 66 -19.19 -22.60 2.34
N SER A 67 -18.46 -23.61 1.88
CA SER A 67 -17.70 -24.52 2.74
C SER A 67 -16.52 -23.73 3.34
N PHE A 68 -16.81 -22.94 4.36
CA PHE A 68 -15.81 -22.58 5.34
C PHE A 68 -15.37 -23.86 6.04
N ILE A 69 -14.11 -23.92 6.50
CA ILE A 69 -13.70 -24.87 7.53
C ILE A 69 -14.84 -24.93 8.55
N ASP A 70 -15.35 -26.12 8.87
CA ASP A 70 -16.37 -26.28 9.91
C ASP A 70 -15.98 -25.37 11.08
N PRO A 71 -16.88 -24.49 11.58
CA PRO A 71 -16.54 -23.56 12.64
C PRO A 71 -15.88 -24.37 13.73
N VAL A 72 -14.57 -24.13 13.92
CA VAL A 72 -13.78 -24.86 14.91
C VAL A 72 -14.57 -24.72 16.20
N SER A 73 -15.07 -25.84 16.73
CA SER A 73 -15.76 -25.84 18.02
C SER A 73 -14.88 -25.06 18.97
N THR A 74 -15.37 -23.91 19.42
CA THR A 74 -14.64 -23.01 20.33
C THR A 74 -14.35 -23.70 21.66
N ASP A 75 -14.99 -24.83 21.91
CA ASP A 75 -14.84 -25.65 23.11
C ASP A 75 -13.54 -26.48 23.07
N LYS A 76 -12.96 -26.76 21.87
CA LYS A 76 -11.68 -27.46 21.74
C LYS A 76 -10.89 -27.06 20.49
N VAL A 77 -9.95 -26.14 20.66
CA VAL A 77 -8.99 -25.74 19.60
C VAL A 77 -7.94 -26.86 19.39
N PRO A 78 -7.78 -27.41 18.17
CA PRO A 78 -6.85 -28.50 17.91
C PRO A 78 -5.38 -28.03 17.88
N LEU A 79 -4.47 -28.85 18.42
CA LEU A 79 -3.03 -28.69 18.22
C LEU A 79 -2.63 -29.36 16.91
N LEU A 80 -2.03 -28.58 16.00
CA LEU A 80 -1.63 -29.05 14.67
C LEU A 80 -0.11 -29.21 14.59
N SER A 81 0.34 -30.26 13.92
CA SER A 81 1.71 -30.35 13.40
C SER A 81 1.94 -29.34 12.27
N GLY A 82 3.21 -29.04 11.97
CA GLY A 82 3.56 -28.12 10.88
C GLY A 82 3.03 -28.57 9.51
N SER A 83 3.06 -29.88 9.22
CA SER A 83 2.50 -30.44 7.99
C SER A 83 0.99 -30.31 7.92
N GLU A 84 0.27 -30.56 9.02
CA GLU A 84 -1.19 -30.39 9.06
C GLU A 84 -1.59 -28.93 8.87
N ALA A 85 -0.84 -27.99 9.45
CA ALA A 85 -1.08 -26.56 9.25
C ALA A 85 -0.90 -26.14 7.78
N ILE A 86 0.18 -26.58 7.12
CA ILE A 86 0.45 -26.29 5.70
C ILE A 86 -0.65 -26.87 4.81
N GLU A 87 -1.06 -28.12 5.07
CA GLU A 87 -2.10 -28.76 4.26
C GLU A 87 -3.44 -28.04 4.40
N ARG A 88 -3.83 -27.66 5.62
CA ARG A 88 -5.02 -26.82 5.83
C ARG A 88 -4.92 -25.47 5.13
N MET A 89 -3.73 -24.83 5.12
CA MET A 89 -3.52 -23.58 4.38
C MET A 89 -3.71 -23.77 2.86
N ARG A 90 -3.25 -24.89 2.29
CA ARG A 90 -3.47 -25.22 0.87
C ARG A 90 -4.95 -25.39 0.56
N THR A 91 -5.66 -26.22 1.32
CA THR A 91 -7.11 -26.43 1.13
C THR A 91 -7.88 -25.10 1.24
N ASN A 92 -7.54 -24.26 2.21
CA ASN A 92 -8.15 -22.94 2.36
C ASN A 92 -7.85 -22.04 1.15
N ARG A 93 -6.62 -22.05 0.63
CA ARG A 93 -6.23 -21.26 -0.55
C ARG A 93 -7.03 -21.62 -1.79
N GLU A 94 -7.31 -22.89 -2.01
CA GLU A 94 -8.15 -23.36 -3.12
C GLU A 94 -9.60 -22.84 -3.03
N SER A 95 -10.10 -22.60 -1.81
CA SER A 95 -11.45 -22.08 -1.60
C SER A 95 -11.60 -20.57 -1.88
N TYR A 96 -10.50 -19.81 -1.84
CA TYR A 96 -10.55 -18.35 -2.04
C TYR A 96 -10.68 -17.98 -3.52
N LYS A 97 -11.92 -17.65 -3.94
CA LYS A 97 -12.16 -17.06 -5.25
C LYS A 97 -11.80 -15.57 -5.23
N SER A 98 -10.65 -15.22 -5.81
CA SER A 98 -10.19 -13.83 -5.98
C SER A 98 -9.95 -13.51 -7.46
N LYS A 99 -10.27 -12.28 -7.86
CA LYS A 99 -9.91 -11.75 -9.20
C LYS A 99 -8.40 -11.59 -9.37
N GLN A 100 -7.70 -11.35 -8.26
CA GLN A 100 -6.24 -11.29 -8.20
C GLN A 100 -5.66 -12.66 -7.86
N GLN A 101 -4.66 -13.05 -8.63
CA GLN A 101 -3.93 -14.31 -8.48
C GLN A 101 -2.49 -14.01 -8.05
N TYR A 102 -2.02 -14.74 -7.04
CA TYR A 102 -0.65 -14.59 -6.52
C TYR A 102 0.23 -15.66 -7.15
N MET A 103 1.12 -15.23 -8.04
CA MET A 103 1.79 -16.13 -9.00
C MET A 103 3.12 -16.66 -8.49
N ALA A 104 3.88 -15.85 -7.75
CA ALA A 104 5.13 -16.23 -7.12
C ALA A 104 5.43 -15.31 -5.94
N MET A 105 6.12 -15.84 -4.93
CA MET A 105 6.67 -15.05 -3.82
C MET A 105 8.14 -15.38 -3.60
N TYR A 106 8.99 -14.36 -3.51
CA TYR A 106 10.32 -14.46 -2.93
C TYR A 106 10.28 -14.13 -1.44
N SER A 107 11.07 -14.86 -0.64
CA SER A 107 11.32 -14.55 0.76
C SER A 107 12.78 -14.81 1.09
N SER A 108 13.47 -13.82 1.65
CA SER A 108 14.82 -14.01 2.17
C SER A 108 14.86 -14.89 3.42
N CYS A 109 13.73 -15.04 4.14
CA CYS A 109 13.66 -15.85 5.37
C CYS A 109 13.82 -17.35 5.10
N PHE A 110 13.34 -17.84 3.95
CA PHE A 110 13.63 -19.20 3.47
C PHE A 110 14.58 -19.23 2.26
N GLY A 111 15.06 -18.07 1.81
CA GLY A 111 16.13 -17.94 0.81
C GLY A 111 15.74 -18.30 -0.63
N GLY A 112 14.46 -18.21 -1.01
CA GLY A 112 14.02 -18.71 -2.32
C GLY A 112 12.71 -18.11 -2.84
N ILE A 113 12.27 -18.63 -4.00
CA ILE A 113 11.00 -18.30 -4.64
C ILE A 113 10.06 -19.51 -4.51
N THR A 114 8.81 -19.28 -4.09
CA THR A 114 7.74 -20.27 -4.12
C THR A 114 6.62 -19.84 -5.07
N THR A 115 6.03 -20.81 -5.77
CA THR A 115 4.80 -20.62 -6.54
C THR A 115 3.60 -21.27 -5.86
N ASP A 116 3.78 -21.87 -4.66
CA ASP A 116 2.70 -22.42 -3.84
C ASP A 116 2.07 -21.28 -3.01
N PRO A 117 0.82 -20.86 -3.27
CA PRO A 117 0.15 -19.78 -2.54
C PRO A 117 0.00 -20.02 -1.04
N ALA A 118 0.05 -21.28 -0.58
CA ALA A 118 0.03 -21.61 0.84
C ALA A 118 1.37 -21.34 1.54
N ALA A 119 2.47 -21.34 0.79
CA ALA A 119 3.79 -20.98 1.27
C ALA A 119 4.07 -19.46 1.15
N MET A 120 3.15 -18.69 0.58
CA MET A 120 3.25 -17.23 0.50
C MET A 120 2.84 -16.58 1.83
N VAL A 121 3.67 -16.78 2.85
CA VAL A 121 3.44 -16.34 4.24
C VAL A 121 4.62 -15.52 4.77
N ILE A 122 4.33 -14.69 5.76
CA ILE A 122 5.33 -13.89 6.47
C ILE A 122 5.36 -14.37 7.93
N PRO A 123 6.55 -14.52 8.56
CA PRO A 123 6.65 -14.88 9.97
C PRO A 123 5.90 -13.88 10.86
N LEU A 124 5.16 -14.37 11.86
CA LEU A 124 4.38 -13.52 12.77
C LEU A 124 5.27 -12.61 13.63
N ASP A 125 6.48 -13.09 13.95
CA ASP A 125 7.53 -12.41 14.71
C ASP A 125 8.36 -11.43 13.85
N ASP A 126 8.00 -11.25 12.58
CA ASP A 126 8.57 -10.20 11.74
C ASP A 126 8.03 -8.82 12.17
N HIS A 127 8.93 -7.88 12.47
CA HIS A 127 8.58 -6.54 12.98
C HIS A 127 7.67 -5.74 12.03
N MET A 128 7.65 -6.04 10.74
CA MET A 128 6.69 -5.44 9.81
C MET A 128 5.24 -5.80 10.16
N VAL A 129 5.00 -7.01 10.67
CA VAL A 129 3.66 -7.54 10.98
C VAL A 129 3.11 -6.94 12.26
N HIS A 130 3.90 -6.92 13.34
CA HIS A 130 3.41 -6.52 14.66
C HIS A 130 3.86 -5.12 15.12
N ARG A 131 4.75 -4.44 14.37
CA ARG A 131 5.17 -3.05 14.63
C ARG A 131 5.00 -2.11 13.44
N GLY A 132 4.74 -2.61 12.24
CA GLY A 132 4.74 -1.79 11.03
C GLY A 132 6.14 -1.28 10.64
N HIS A 133 7.22 -1.90 11.15
CA HIS A 133 8.60 -1.52 10.82
C HIS A 133 9.04 -2.14 9.48
N GLY A 134 8.40 -1.70 8.41
CA GLY A 134 8.68 -2.12 7.06
C GLY A 134 8.32 -1.06 6.03
N VAL A 135 8.94 -1.18 4.86
CA VAL A 135 8.68 -0.36 3.67
C VAL A 135 8.34 -1.24 2.49
N PHE A 136 7.66 -0.67 1.50
CA PHE A 136 7.27 -1.42 0.30
C PHE A 136 7.26 -0.53 -0.94
N ASP A 137 7.34 -1.15 -2.11
CA ASP A 137 7.05 -0.50 -3.38
C ASP A 137 6.33 -1.45 -4.34
N THR A 138 5.91 -0.94 -5.49
CA THR A 138 5.17 -1.70 -6.51
C THR A 138 5.55 -1.21 -7.89
N ALA A 139 5.98 -2.12 -8.76
CA ALA A 139 6.23 -1.87 -10.17
C ALA A 139 5.18 -2.60 -11.02
N ALA A 140 4.72 -1.97 -12.10
CA ALA A 140 3.81 -2.61 -13.05
C ALA A 140 4.57 -3.59 -13.94
N ILE A 141 3.94 -4.71 -14.29
CA ILE A 141 4.42 -5.66 -15.30
C ILE A 141 3.54 -5.46 -16.53
N VAL A 142 4.12 -5.06 -17.66
CA VAL A 142 3.39 -4.85 -18.92
C VAL A 142 4.19 -5.42 -20.08
N ASN A 143 3.54 -6.30 -20.86
CA ASN A 143 4.15 -6.97 -22.01
C ASN A 143 5.51 -7.61 -21.68
N GLY A 144 5.59 -8.23 -20.50
CA GLY A 144 6.81 -8.88 -20.02
C GLY A 144 7.91 -7.96 -19.51
N CYS A 145 7.65 -6.66 -19.34
CA CYS A 145 8.63 -5.70 -18.83
C CYS A 145 8.17 -5.12 -17.49
N LEU A 146 9.11 -4.89 -16.58
CA LEU A 146 8.90 -4.12 -15.35
C LEU A 146 9.04 -2.63 -15.66
N TYR A 147 7.98 -1.86 -15.42
CA TYR A 147 7.94 -0.43 -15.70
C TYR A 147 8.51 0.39 -14.53
N GLU A 148 9.40 1.34 -14.86
CA GLU A 148 10.11 2.24 -13.94
C GLU A 148 10.79 1.54 -12.74
N LEU A 149 11.24 0.28 -12.92
CA LEU A 149 11.78 -0.53 -11.82
C LEU A 149 12.93 0.17 -11.07
N ASP A 150 13.85 0.81 -11.81
CA ASP A 150 14.99 1.49 -11.21
C ASP A 150 14.56 2.70 -10.38
N GLN A 151 13.59 3.46 -10.86
CA GLN A 151 13.03 4.62 -10.15
C GLN A 151 12.26 4.19 -8.89
N HIS A 152 11.49 3.10 -8.99
CA HIS A 152 10.83 2.49 -7.83
C HIS A 152 11.85 1.95 -6.82
N LEU A 153 12.93 1.31 -7.27
CA LEU A 153 14.01 0.84 -6.39
C LEU A 153 14.73 1.98 -5.68
N ASP A 154 15.02 3.09 -6.36
CA ASP A 154 15.64 4.26 -5.71
C ASP A 154 14.77 4.81 -4.59
N ARG A 155 13.46 4.93 -4.82
CA ARG A 155 12.50 5.36 -3.78
C ARG A 155 12.38 4.34 -2.65
N PHE A 156 12.37 3.06 -2.98
CA PHE A 156 12.29 1.97 -2.01
C PHE A 156 13.49 1.96 -1.06
N LEU A 157 14.70 2.09 -1.59
CA LEU A 157 15.93 2.16 -0.80
C LEU A 157 16.02 3.45 0.02
N ASN A 158 15.56 4.58 -0.53
CA ASN A 158 15.44 5.82 0.25
C ASN A 158 14.45 5.67 1.41
N SER A 159 13.30 5.03 1.18
CA SER A 159 12.32 4.73 2.23
C SER A 159 12.93 3.83 3.32
N ALA A 160 13.67 2.79 2.94
CA ALA A 160 14.36 1.90 3.88
C ALA A 160 15.39 2.67 4.73
N LYS A 161 16.18 3.55 4.10
CA LYS A 161 17.14 4.43 4.79
C LYS A 161 16.45 5.32 5.82
N MET A 162 15.36 5.99 5.44
CA MET A 162 14.58 6.84 6.34
C MET A 162 13.96 6.05 7.50
N ALA A 163 13.51 4.82 7.24
CA ALA A 163 13.00 3.89 8.24
C ALA A 163 14.09 3.18 9.07
N LYS A 164 15.38 3.47 8.83
CA LYS A 164 16.54 2.84 9.49
C LYS A 164 16.56 1.31 9.35
N ILE A 165 16.07 0.77 8.23
CA ILE A 165 16.13 -0.66 7.92
C ILE A 165 17.46 -0.94 7.23
N LYS A 166 18.21 -1.92 7.73
CA LYS A 166 19.46 -2.36 7.09
C LYS A 166 19.13 -3.15 5.83
N LEU A 167 19.91 -2.97 4.77
CA LEU A 167 19.68 -3.70 3.53
C LEU A 167 20.27 -5.11 3.65
N PRO A 168 19.48 -6.18 3.41
CA PRO A 168 20.01 -7.55 3.39
C PRO A 168 20.85 -7.84 2.14
N PHE A 169 20.63 -7.07 1.06
CA PHE A 169 21.31 -7.19 -0.22
C PHE A 169 21.57 -5.79 -0.80
N ASP A 170 22.56 -5.66 -1.69
CA ASP A 170 22.79 -4.43 -2.45
C ASP A 170 21.69 -4.21 -3.52
N LYS A 171 21.63 -2.99 -4.09
CA LYS A 171 20.59 -2.61 -5.07
C LYS A 171 20.52 -3.56 -6.28
N GLU A 172 21.66 -3.98 -6.82
CA GLU A 172 21.70 -4.84 -8.01
C GLU A 172 21.26 -6.27 -7.67
N SER A 173 21.63 -6.76 -6.49
CA SER A 173 21.13 -8.04 -5.98
C SER A 173 19.62 -8.02 -5.75
N ILE A 174 19.07 -6.95 -5.14
CA ILE A 174 17.62 -6.78 -4.99
C ILE A 174 16.94 -6.77 -6.36
N LYS A 175 17.43 -5.96 -7.30
CA LYS A 175 16.89 -5.88 -8.66
C LYS A 175 16.86 -7.25 -9.34
N ARG A 176 17.95 -8.02 -9.24
CA ARG A 176 18.06 -9.37 -9.81
C ARG A 176 17.02 -10.32 -9.19
N ILE A 177 16.89 -10.33 -7.86
CA ILE A 177 15.90 -11.14 -7.14
C ILE A 177 14.48 -10.80 -7.63
N LEU A 178 14.15 -9.51 -7.72
CA LEU A 178 12.85 -9.03 -8.18
C LEU A 178 12.54 -9.50 -9.62
N VAL A 179 13.50 -9.35 -10.54
CA VAL A 179 13.36 -9.80 -11.94
C VAL A 179 13.21 -11.33 -12.02
N GLN A 180 14.00 -12.09 -11.25
CA GLN A 180 13.90 -13.55 -11.19
C GLN A 180 12.56 -14.02 -10.61
N THR A 181 12.00 -13.29 -9.63
CA THR A 181 10.67 -13.57 -9.07
C THR A 181 9.58 -13.41 -10.13
N VAL A 182 9.65 -12.34 -10.95
CA VAL A 182 8.73 -12.15 -12.08
C VAL A 182 8.91 -13.23 -13.15
N SER A 183 10.15 -13.58 -13.50
CA SER A 183 10.45 -14.67 -14.44
C SER A 183 9.81 -15.99 -13.98
N ALA A 184 10.05 -16.42 -12.74
CA ALA A 184 9.51 -17.65 -12.17
C ALA A 184 7.97 -17.70 -12.16
N SER A 185 7.32 -16.54 -12.04
CA SER A 185 5.87 -16.41 -12.04
C SER A 185 5.21 -16.63 -13.41
N LYS A 186 5.97 -16.49 -14.51
CA LYS A 186 5.49 -16.47 -15.91
C LYS A 186 4.47 -15.36 -16.22
N CYS A 187 4.19 -14.46 -15.28
CA CYS A 187 3.22 -13.37 -15.42
C CYS A 187 3.80 -12.26 -16.32
N ARG A 188 3.14 -11.97 -17.44
CA ARG A 188 3.56 -10.93 -18.39
C ARG A 188 2.79 -9.62 -18.26
N THR A 189 1.68 -9.63 -17.55
CA THR A 189 0.84 -8.47 -17.28
C THR A 189 0.29 -8.56 -15.86
N GLY A 190 0.61 -7.59 -15.02
CA GLY A 190 0.27 -7.61 -13.60
C GLY A 190 1.07 -6.59 -12.81
N SER A 191 1.41 -6.91 -11.57
CA SER A 191 2.27 -6.08 -10.73
C SER A 191 3.24 -6.91 -9.91
N LEU A 192 4.40 -6.35 -9.66
CA LEU A 192 5.37 -6.85 -8.70
C LEU A 192 5.34 -5.92 -7.48
N ARG A 193 4.93 -6.45 -6.32
CA ARG A 193 4.98 -5.73 -5.04
C ARG A 193 6.05 -6.34 -4.16
N TYR A 194 6.82 -5.51 -3.46
CA TYR A 194 7.95 -5.97 -2.66
C TYR A 194 8.14 -5.13 -1.42
N TRP A 195 8.68 -5.76 -0.38
CA TRP A 195 8.79 -5.24 0.98
C TRP A 195 10.20 -5.44 1.53
N LEU A 196 10.68 -4.47 2.31
CA LEU A 196 11.81 -4.61 3.21
C LEU A 196 11.32 -4.45 4.64
N SER A 197 11.66 -5.39 5.49
CA SER A 197 11.35 -5.39 6.92
C SER A 197 12.62 -5.36 7.75
N SER A 198 12.55 -4.82 8.98
CA SER A 198 13.54 -5.06 10.03
C SER A 198 13.76 -6.55 10.33
N GLY A 199 12.76 -7.38 10.04
CA GLY A 199 12.82 -8.83 10.02
C GLY A 199 12.31 -9.52 11.29
N PRO A 200 12.38 -10.86 11.33
CA PRO A 200 11.99 -11.67 12.49
C PRO A 200 12.84 -11.38 13.71
N GLY A 201 12.22 -11.33 14.88
CA GLY A 201 12.87 -11.04 16.16
C GLY A 201 11.96 -11.31 17.36
N ASP A 202 12.24 -10.64 18.47
CA ASP A 202 11.31 -10.64 19.60
C ASP A 202 10.16 -9.64 19.40
N PHE A 203 9.16 -9.73 20.26
CA PHE A 203 8.02 -8.80 20.25
C PHE A 203 8.33 -7.48 20.98
N GLN A 204 9.59 -7.06 21.16
CA GLN A 204 9.88 -5.76 21.74
C GLN A 204 9.72 -4.64 20.70
N LEU A 205 9.92 -3.38 21.13
CA LEU A 205 9.91 -2.23 20.22
C LEU A 205 11.24 -2.07 19.47
N SER A 206 12.35 -2.44 20.11
CA SER A 206 13.69 -2.29 19.55
C SER A 206 13.95 -3.37 18.49
N PRO A 207 14.42 -3.03 17.28
CA PRO A 207 14.79 -4.02 16.27
C PRO A 207 16.16 -4.65 16.53
N THR A 208 16.80 -4.38 17.67
CA THR A 208 18.13 -4.92 18.02
C THR A 208 18.14 -6.43 18.18
N CYS A 209 17.00 -7.01 18.53
CA CYS A 209 16.81 -8.45 18.64
C CYS A 209 16.33 -9.10 17.32
N CYS A 210 16.16 -8.32 16.25
CA CYS A 210 15.90 -8.88 14.92
C CYS A 210 17.15 -9.58 14.40
N PHE A 211 17.00 -10.80 13.88
CA PHE A 211 18.14 -11.59 13.41
C PHE A 211 18.79 -10.96 12.17
N HIS A 212 17.97 -10.66 11.16
CA HIS A 212 18.37 -9.96 9.93
C HIS A 212 17.16 -9.28 9.32
N SER A 213 17.38 -8.19 8.61
CA SER A 213 16.34 -7.58 7.77
C SER A 213 15.88 -8.55 6.68
N ALA A 214 14.62 -8.46 6.29
CA ALA A 214 13.99 -9.39 5.37
C ALA A 214 13.49 -8.69 4.11
N LEU A 215 13.73 -9.31 2.95
CA LEU A 215 13.19 -8.92 1.65
C LEU A 215 12.11 -9.91 1.24
N TYR A 216 10.94 -9.38 0.90
CA TYR A 216 9.82 -10.14 0.35
C TYR A 216 9.40 -9.55 -0.99
N ALA A 217 8.96 -10.38 -1.93
CA ALA A 217 8.37 -9.92 -3.17
C ALA A 217 7.25 -10.85 -3.60
N VAL A 218 6.15 -10.31 -4.13
CA VAL A 218 5.00 -11.06 -4.63
C VAL A 218 4.64 -10.55 -6.01
N VAL A 219 4.44 -11.48 -6.94
CA VAL A 219 3.91 -11.19 -8.27
C VAL A 219 2.41 -11.44 -8.27
N ILE A 220 1.66 -10.43 -8.69
CA ILE A 220 0.20 -10.42 -8.68
C ILE A 220 -0.28 -10.26 -10.11
N GLU A 221 -1.04 -11.23 -10.60
CA GLU A 221 -1.78 -11.15 -11.86
C GLU A 221 -3.21 -10.65 -11.55
N ASP A 222 -3.62 -9.54 -12.18
CA ASP A 222 -4.98 -9.02 -12.09
C ASP A 222 -5.61 -9.04 -13.49
N LYS A 223 -6.67 -9.83 -13.65
CA LYS A 223 -7.40 -9.98 -14.92
C LYS A 223 -8.57 -9.02 -15.05
N SER A 224 -8.77 -8.14 -14.07
CA SER A 224 -9.85 -7.17 -14.11
C SER A 224 -9.64 -6.21 -15.28
N PRO A 225 -10.70 -5.88 -16.05
CA PRO A 225 -10.59 -4.87 -17.09
C PRO A 225 -10.18 -3.55 -16.46
N SER A 226 -9.31 -2.80 -17.14
CA SER A 226 -8.98 -1.45 -16.71
C SER A 226 -10.21 -0.56 -16.85
N ASP A 227 -10.55 0.13 -15.77
CA ASP A 227 -11.61 1.14 -15.74
C ASP A 227 -10.97 2.49 -15.44
N TYR A 228 -11.14 3.44 -16.36
CA TYR A 228 -10.62 4.81 -16.26
C TYR A 228 -11.73 5.85 -16.17
N SER A 229 -12.97 5.41 -15.89
CA SER A 229 -14.11 6.31 -15.77
C SER A 229 -13.87 7.37 -14.69
N GLY A 230 -14.33 8.60 -14.98
CA GLY A 230 -14.24 9.70 -14.03
C GLY A 230 -14.92 9.41 -12.69
N VAL A 231 -14.39 9.97 -11.59
CA VAL A 231 -14.81 9.65 -10.22
C VAL A 231 -15.17 10.88 -9.39
N LYS A 232 -15.95 10.65 -8.32
CA LYS A 232 -16.10 11.59 -7.20
C LYS A 232 -14.97 11.37 -6.19
N VAL A 233 -14.43 12.45 -5.64
CA VAL A 233 -13.55 12.41 -4.46
C VAL A 233 -14.15 13.23 -3.33
N VAL A 234 -13.68 13.01 -2.11
CA VAL A 234 -14.11 13.78 -0.93
C VAL A 234 -12.92 14.31 -0.17
N THR A 235 -13.10 15.35 0.63
CA THR A 235 -12.09 15.81 1.58
C THR A 235 -12.07 14.87 2.77
N SER A 236 -10.89 14.38 3.15
CA SER A 236 -10.77 13.46 4.29
C SER A 236 -10.87 14.20 5.62
N SER A 237 -11.61 13.62 6.58
CA SER A 237 -11.52 14.01 8.00
C SER A 237 -10.44 13.25 8.76
N ILE A 238 -9.96 12.13 8.20
CA ILE A 238 -8.82 11.39 8.74
C ILE A 238 -7.55 12.22 8.49
N PRO A 239 -6.72 12.48 9.50
CA PRO A 239 -5.52 13.28 9.32
C PRO A 239 -4.48 12.56 8.46
N ILE A 240 -3.78 13.33 7.63
CA ILE A 240 -2.60 12.82 6.92
C ILE A 240 -1.50 12.45 7.90
N LYS A 241 -0.64 11.52 7.48
CA LYS A 241 0.63 11.25 8.18
C LYS A 241 1.50 12.52 8.23
N PRO A 242 2.22 12.79 9.33
CA PRO A 242 3.22 13.85 9.35
C PRO A 242 4.24 13.69 8.20
N PRO A 243 4.82 14.77 7.66
CA PRO A 243 5.67 14.73 6.46
C PRO A 243 6.78 13.66 6.50
N GLN A 244 7.40 13.45 7.66
CA GLN A 244 8.43 12.43 7.86
C GLN A 244 7.95 11.01 7.55
N PHE A 245 6.67 10.70 7.81
CA PHE A 245 6.07 9.40 7.55
C PHE A 245 5.31 9.35 6.22
N ALA A 246 4.78 10.48 5.75
CA ALA A 246 4.09 10.58 4.46
C ALA A 246 5.03 10.40 3.26
N THR A 247 6.24 10.94 3.37
CA THR A 247 7.28 10.82 2.32
C THR A 247 7.94 9.44 2.26
N VAL A 248 7.73 8.59 3.27
CA VAL A 248 8.22 7.20 3.34
C VAL A 248 7.12 6.25 2.89
N LYS A 249 7.40 5.42 1.87
CA LYS A 249 6.48 4.36 1.45
C LYS A 249 6.51 3.16 2.40
N SER A 250 5.97 3.36 3.60
CA SER A 250 5.95 2.38 4.70
C SER A 250 4.70 1.50 4.69
N VAL A 251 4.70 0.41 5.46
CA VAL A 251 3.50 -0.43 5.67
C VAL A 251 2.49 0.17 6.65
N ASN A 252 2.73 1.36 7.20
CA ASN A 252 1.83 2.06 8.13
C ASN A 252 0.66 2.70 7.35
N TYR A 253 -0.28 1.85 6.94
CA TYR A 253 -1.37 2.17 6.02
C TYR A 253 -2.74 2.34 6.69
N LEU A 254 -2.84 2.23 8.02
CA LEU A 254 -4.12 2.44 8.71
C LEU A 254 -4.78 3.78 8.35
N PRO A 255 -4.09 4.94 8.34
CA PRO A 255 -4.70 6.19 7.88
C PRO A 255 -5.22 6.11 6.43
N ASN A 256 -4.46 5.47 5.54
CA ASN A 256 -4.83 5.28 4.14
C ASN A 256 -6.10 4.44 4.01
N VAL A 257 -6.22 3.36 4.80
CA VAL A 257 -7.41 2.49 4.84
C VAL A 257 -8.63 3.27 5.36
N LEU A 258 -8.50 3.96 6.49
CA LEU A 258 -9.60 4.72 7.09
C LEU A 258 -10.11 5.83 6.15
N SER A 259 -9.19 6.52 5.46
CA SER A 259 -9.56 7.56 4.50
C SER A 259 -10.24 7.00 3.25
N LYS A 260 -9.84 5.79 2.82
CA LYS A 260 -10.51 5.09 1.72
C LYS A 260 -11.93 4.66 2.13
N MET A 261 -12.10 4.11 3.33
CA MET A 261 -13.42 3.75 3.87
C MET A 261 -14.33 4.97 3.99
N GLU A 262 -13.81 6.09 4.53
CA GLU A 262 -14.56 7.35 4.62
C GLU A 262 -15.03 7.83 3.24
N ALA A 263 -14.20 7.69 2.21
CA ALA A 263 -14.60 8.05 0.85
C ALA A 263 -15.77 7.18 0.37
N GLU A 264 -15.67 5.87 0.55
CA GLU A 264 -16.70 4.91 0.12
C GLU A 264 -18.03 5.16 0.83
N GLU A 265 -18.00 5.43 2.14
CA GLU A 265 -19.17 5.81 2.93
C GLU A 265 -19.86 7.09 2.40
N LYS A 266 -19.08 8.03 1.86
CA LYS A 266 -19.57 9.28 1.26
C LYS A 266 -19.82 9.17 -0.25
N GLY A 267 -19.79 7.97 -0.82
CA GLY A 267 -19.99 7.71 -2.25
C GLY A 267 -18.87 8.23 -3.16
N GLY A 268 -17.69 8.51 -2.59
CA GLY A 268 -16.47 8.87 -3.29
C GLY A 268 -15.58 7.66 -3.60
N TYR A 269 -14.77 7.78 -4.65
CA TYR A 269 -13.76 6.79 -5.00
C TYR A 269 -12.53 6.85 -4.07
N ALA A 270 -12.12 8.06 -3.69
CA ALA A 270 -10.98 8.30 -2.82
C ALA A 270 -11.21 9.57 -2.01
N ALA A 271 -10.60 9.63 -0.81
CA ALA A 271 -10.52 10.86 -0.05
C ALA A 271 -9.21 11.59 -0.37
N ILE A 272 -9.23 12.92 -0.32
CA ILE A 272 -8.10 13.80 -0.53
C ILE A 272 -7.70 14.38 0.81
N TRP A 273 -6.44 14.20 1.19
CA TRP A 273 -5.88 14.82 2.38
C TRP A 273 -5.48 16.25 2.14
N LEU A 274 -5.54 17.01 3.22
CA LEU A 274 -4.89 18.30 3.35
C LEU A 274 -3.68 18.17 4.29
N ASP A 275 -2.65 18.96 4.08
CA ASP A 275 -1.53 19.07 4.99
C ASP A 275 -1.90 19.92 6.23
N ALA A 276 -0.96 20.03 7.18
CA ALA A 276 -1.16 20.79 8.41
C ALA A 276 -1.39 22.30 8.18
N ASP A 277 -1.02 22.82 7.01
CA ASP A 277 -1.18 24.22 6.63
C ASP A 277 -2.47 24.45 5.80
N GLY A 278 -3.26 23.39 5.57
CA GLY A 278 -4.51 23.44 4.80
C GLY A 278 -4.32 23.36 3.28
N PHE A 279 -3.11 23.10 2.79
CA PHE A 279 -2.88 22.86 1.36
C PHE A 279 -3.25 21.43 0.98
N ILE A 280 -3.60 21.24 -0.28
CA ILE A 280 -3.91 19.94 -0.84
C ILE A 280 -2.65 19.06 -0.82
N ALA A 281 -2.78 17.86 -0.26
CA ALA A 281 -1.71 16.88 -0.19
C ALA A 281 -1.90 15.78 -1.26
N GLU A 282 -2.34 14.59 -0.87
CA GLU A 282 -2.53 13.44 -1.75
C GLU A 282 -3.75 12.59 -1.34
N GLY A 283 -4.10 11.59 -2.14
CA GLY A 283 -5.06 10.56 -1.75
C GLY A 283 -4.40 9.35 -1.06
N PRO A 284 -5.18 8.35 -0.60
CA PRO A 284 -4.67 7.23 0.19
C PRO A 284 -3.65 6.33 -0.54
N ASN A 285 -3.54 6.41 -1.85
CA ASN A 285 -2.58 5.59 -2.62
C ASN A 285 -2.21 6.25 -3.97
N MET A 286 -2.37 7.57 -4.08
CA MET A 286 -2.25 8.31 -5.34
C MET A 286 -2.00 9.79 -5.06
N ASN A 287 -1.19 10.42 -5.90
CA ASN A 287 -1.06 11.86 -5.94
C ASN A 287 -2.26 12.49 -6.65
N VAL A 288 -2.38 13.81 -6.57
CA VAL A 288 -3.41 14.59 -7.28
C VAL A 288 -2.74 15.59 -8.20
N ALA A 289 -3.40 15.93 -9.30
CA ALA A 289 -3.01 17.02 -10.17
C ALA A 289 -4.23 17.79 -10.68
N PHE A 290 -4.01 19.03 -11.09
CA PHE A 290 -5.05 19.97 -11.49
C PHE A 290 -4.65 20.66 -12.80
N VAL A 291 -5.62 21.01 -13.62
CA VAL A 291 -5.40 21.86 -14.79
C VAL A 291 -6.16 23.15 -14.59
N THR A 292 -5.47 24.29 -14.60
CA THR A 292 -6.10 25.61 -14.47
C THR A 292 -6.87 25.99 -15.72
N LYS A 293 -7.71 27.03 -15.64
CA LYS A 293 -8.43 27.58 -16.81
C LYS A 293 -7.45 28.18 -17.83
N GLU A 294 -6.28 28.62 -17.35
CA GLU A 294 -5.16 29.11 -18.15
C GLU A 294 -4.29 27.99 -18.74
N LYS A 295 -4.73 26.73 -18.62
CA LYS A 295 -4.08 25.52 -19.13
C LYS A 295 -2.72 25.22 -18.48
N GLU A 296 -2.57 25.48 -17.18
CA GLU A 296 -1.37 25.09 -16.43
C GLU A 296 -1.64 23.79 -15.67
N LEU A 297 -0.73 22.82 -15.75
CA LEU A 297 -0.77 21.62 -14.92
C LEU A 297 -0.14 21.92 -13.57
N LEU A 298 -0.88 21.76 -12.49
CA LEU A 298 -0.43 21.96 -11.12
C LEU A 298 -0.40 20.63 -10.36
N MET A 299 0.65 20.41 -9.59
CA MET A 299 0.77 19.28 -8.69
C MET A 299 1.30 19.74 -7.32
N PRO A 300 0.77 19.22 -6.20
CA PRO A 300 1.32 19.50 -4.88
C PRO A 300 2.80 19.12 -4.74
N CYS A 301 3.52 19.87 -3.90
CA CYS A 301 4.92 19.61 -3.58
C CYS A 301 5.13 18.24 -2.90
N PHE A 302 6.26 17.57 -3.21
CA PHE A 302 6.59 16.23 -2.71
C PHE A 302 7.28 16.21 -1.34
N ASP A 303 7.40 17.35 -0.65
CA ASP A 303 8.03 17.46 0.66
C ASP A 303 7.13 16.98 1.80
N LYS A 304 5.80 16.95 1.59
CA LYS A 304 4.80 16.51 2.58
C LYS A 304 3.98 15.30 2.16
N ILE A 305 4.23 14.75 0.97
CA ILE A 305 3.48 13.62 0.39
C ILE A 305 4.44 12.61 -0.23
N LEU A 306 3.92 11.45 -0.64
CA LEU A 306 4.76 10.48 -1.32
C LEU A 306 5.25 11.03 -2.66
N SER A 307 6.57 10.93 -2.89
CA SER A 307 7.17 11.21 -4.18
C SER A 307 6.83 10.12 -5.21
N GLY A 308 5.63 10.20 -5.79
CA GLY A 308 5.07 9.21 -6.70
C GLY A 308 5.89 9.03 -7.98
N CYS A 309 6.36 7.82 -8.30
CA CYS A 309 7.04 7.53 -9.58
C CYS A 309 6.12 7.89 -10.77
N THR A 310 4.87 7.40 -10.75
CA THR A 310 3.89 7.72 -11.80
C THR A 310 3.59 9.22 -11.89
N ALA A 311 3.55 9.93 -10.77
CA ALA A 311 3.35 11.39 -10.75
C ALA A 311 4.54 12.14 -11.37
N LYS A 312 5.77 11.77 -11.00
CA LYS A 312 6.99 12.30 -11.62
C LYS A 312 7.05 12.01 -13.12
N ARG A 313 6.69 10.79 -13.52
CA ARG A 313 6.66 10.40 -14.93
C ARG A 313 5.58 11.15 -15.70
N ALA A 314 4.42 11.38 -15.09
CA ALA A 314 3.36 12.20 -15.65
C ALA A 314 3.82 13.65 -15.87
N LEU A 315 4.58 14.25 -14.94
CA LEU A 315 5.17 15.58 -15.14
C LEU A 315 6.12 15.59 -16.35
N VAL A 316 6.98 14.59 -16.49
CA VAL A 316 7.89 14.46 -17.65
C VAL A 316 7.12 14.30 -18.96
N LEU A 317 6.06 13.49 -18.98
CA LEU A 317 5.25 13.28 -20.19
C LEU A 317 4.38 14.49 -20.52
N ALA A 318 3.96 15.28 -19.52
CA ALA A 318 3.18 16.49 -19.72
C ALA A 318 3.94 17.56 -20.52
N GLU A 319 5.28 17.54 -20.54
CA GLU A 319 6.09 18.41 -21.39
C GLU A 319 5.74 18.29 -22.88
N GLU A 320 5.31 17.11 -23.34
CA GLU A 320 4.81 16.93 -24.72
C GLU A 320 3.50 17.69 -24.94
N LEU A 321 2.62 17.74 -23.93
CA LEU A 321 1.39 18.52 -24.01
C LEU A 321 1.65 20.03 -24.01
N VAL A 322 2.74 20.48 -23.37
CA VAL A 322 3.20 21.87 -23.46
C VAL A 322 3.70 22.18 -24.88
N LYS A 323 4.53 21.31 -25.46
CA LYS A 323 5.01 21.46 -26.85
C LYS A 323 3.88 21.47 -27.88
N GLU A 324 2.83 20.69 -27.65
CA GLU A 324 1.63 20.64 -28.50
C GLU A 324 0.68 21.83 -28.28
N GLY A 325 0.96 22.73 -27.32
CA GLY A 325 0.08 23.86 -26.98
C GLY A 325 -1.22 23.46 -26.28
N LYS A 326 -1.33 22.21 -25.80
CA LYS A 326 -2.45 21.73 -24.98
C LYS A 326 -2.33 22.20 -23.54
N LEU A 327 -1.10 22.32 -23.03
CA LEU A 327 -0.76 22.99 -21.78
C LEU A 327 0.09 24.23 -22.08
N ARG A 328 0.02 25.21 -21.18
CA ARG A 328 0.87 26.41 -21.19
C ARG A 328 2.14 26.21 -20.37
N ASP A 329 2.01 25.58 -19.22
CA ASP A 329 3.07 25.45 -18.20
C ASP A 329 2.79 24.26 -17.27
N ILE A 330 3.82 23.81 -16.55
CA ILE A 330 3.75 22.74 -15.55
C ILE A 330 4.40 23.26 -14.26
N ARG A 331 3.67 23.18 -13.14
CA ARG A 331 4.17 23.66 -11.84
C ARG A 331 3.97 22.65 -10.73
N VAL A 332 4.99 22.56 -9.89
CA VAL A 332 4.94 21.85 -8.61
C VAL A 332 4.95 22.90 -7.51
N GLU A 333 3.81 23.13 -6.88
CA GLU A 333 3.62 24.19 -5.89
C GLU A 333 2.53 23.81 -4.87
N ASN A 334 2.43 24.56 -3.77
CA ASN A 334 1.32 24.40 -2.85
C ASN A 334 0.01 24.83 -3.51
N VAL A 335 -0.99 23.95 -3.48
CA VAL A 335 -2.31 24.20 -4.07
C VAL A 335 -3.33 24.33 -2.94
N THR A 336 -4.07 25.43 -2.88
CA THR A 336 -5.17 25.60 -1.91
C THR A 336 -6.40 24.81 -2.38
N VAL A 337 -7.27 24.45 -1.42
CA VAL A 337 -8.54 23.76 -1.73
C VAL A 337 -9.38 24.56 -2.73
N ASP A 338 -9.50 25.88 -2.53
CA ASP A 338 -10.26 26.76 -3.43
C ASP A 338 -9.70 26.75 -4.86
N LYS A 339 -8.36 26.78 -5.00
CA LYS A 339 -7.69 26.70 -6.30
C LYS A 339 -7.92 25.35 -6.97
N GLY A 340 -7.80 24.26 -6.21
CA GLY A 340 -8.03 22.90 -6.71
C GLY A 340 -9.48 22.65 -7.13
N LYS A 341 -10.45 23.10 -6.33
CA LYS A 341 -11.88 22.99 -6.65
C LYS A 341 -12.33 23.89 -7.79
N SER A 342 -11.63 24.99 -8.03
CA SER A 342 -11.90 25.92 -9.16
C SER A 342 -11.19 25.55 -10.46
N ALA A 343 -10.40 24.45 -10.46
CA ALA A 343 -9.66 23.98 -11.62
C ALA A 343 -10.59 23.58 -12.78
N ALA A 344 -10.07 23.66 -14.01
CA ALA A 344 -10.76 23.17 -15.20
C ALA A 344 -10.78 21.63 -15.25
N GLU A 345 -9.72 20.98 -14.76
CA GLU A 345 -9.66 19.53 -14.60
C GLU A 345 -8.98 19.17 -13.27
N MET A 346 -9.35 18.03 -12.70
CA MET A 346 -8.65 17.39 -11.59
C MET A 346 -8.44 15.91 -11.94
N MET A 347 -7.33 15.33 -11.49
CA MET A 347 -7.03 13.92 -11.73
C MET A 347 -6.25 13.29 -10.58
N LEU A 348 -6.46 11.99 -10.40
CA LEU A 348 -5.70 11.12 -9.51
C LEU A 348 -4.59 10.44 -10.30
N ILE A 349 -3.38 10.37 -9.74
CA ILE A 349 -2.21 9.80 -10.39
C ILE A 349 -1.52 8.77 -9.50
N GLY A 350 -1.34 7.55 -10.01
CA GLY A 350 -0.65 6.49 -9.26
C GLY A 350 -0.54 5.17 -10.02
N SER A 351 0.38 4.29 -9.63
CA SER A 351 0.70 3.08 -10.40
C SER A 351 -0.48 2.12 -10.60
N GLY A 352 -1.47 2.14 -9.71
CA GLY A 352 -2.69 1.32 -9.83
C GLY A 352 -3.84 1.97 -10.59
N VAL A 353 -3.82 3.30 -10.80
CA VAL A 353 -4.89 4.05 -11.49
C VAL A 353 -4.42 4.74 -12.76
N LEU A 354 -3.11 4.79 -12.97
CA LEU A 354 -2.41 5.64 -13.94
C LEU A 354 -2.84 7.10 -13.82
N VAL A 355 -3.78 7.54 -14.64
CA VAL A 355 -4.44 8.84 -14.56
C VAL A 355 -5.94 8.61 -14.56
N ARG A 356 -6.63 9.14 -13.57
CA ARG A 356 -8.07 9.03 -13.44
C ARG A 356 -8.70 10.39 -13.20
N SER A 357 -9.59 10.80 -14.10
CA SER A 357 -10.28 12.09 -14.00
C SER A 357 -11.16 12.16 -12.76
N VAL A 358 -11.18 13.31 -12.10
CA VAL A 358 -12.09 13.63 -11.01
C VAL A 358 -13.15 14.59 -11.52
N LEU A 359 -14.41 14.17 -11.44
CA LEU A 359 -15.56 14.93 -11.96
C LEU A 359 -16.21 15.79 -10.89
N GLN A 360 -16.05 15.39 -9.62
CA GLN A 360 -16.66 16.04 -8.48
C GLN A 360 -15.76 15.89 -7.25
N TRP A 361 -15.59 16.97 -6.50
CA TRP A 361 -14.93 16.98 -5.20
C TRP A 361 -15.90 17.50 -4.14
N ASP A 362 -16.25 16.65 -3.18
CA ASP A 362 -17.32 16.89 -2.21
C ASP A 362 -18.63 17.13 -2.95
N GLU A 363 -19.26 18.29 -2.76
CA GLU A 363 -20.49 18.69 -3.46
C GLU A 363 -20.22 19.58 -4.68
N GLN A 364 -18.95 19.86 -5.00
CA GLN A 364 -18.59 20.74 -6.10
C GLN A 364 -18.17 19.94 -7.34
N VAL A 365 -18.82 20.23 -8.47
CA VAL A 365 -18.42 19.71 -9.78
C VAL A 365 -17.12 20.37 -10.21
N ILE A 366 -16.18 19.56 -10.71
CA ILE A 366 -14.92 20.05 -11.29
C ILE A 366 -15.14 20.30 -12.79
N GLY A 367 -14.71 21.46 -13.28
CA GLY A 367 -14.90 21.84 -14.69
C GLY A 367 -16.37 21.79 -15.11
N ASP A 368 -16.67 20.97 -16.12
CA ASP A 368 -18.02 20.72 -16.65
C ASP A 368 -18.61 19.37 -16.18
N GLY A 369 -17.97 18.70 -15.22
CA GLY A 369 -18.37 17.38 -14.72
C GLY A 369 -18.07 16.23 -15.68
N ARG A 370 -17.21 16.45 -16.68
CA ARG A 370 -16.77 15.43 -17.64
C ARG A 370 -15.28 15.18 -17.53
N GLU A 371 -14.85 14.04 -18.07
CA GLU A 371 -13.44 13.71 -18.13
C GLU A 371 -12.70 14.68 -19.07
N GLY A 372 -11.80 15.45 -18.49
CA GLY A 372 -11.10 16.52 -19.20
C GLY A 372 -10.12 16.05 -20.28
N PRO A 373 -9.90 16.86 -21.32
CA PRO A 373 -9.02 16.52 -22.43
C PRO A 373 -7.55 16.35 -22.04
N VAL A 374 -7.03 17.12 -21.08
CA VAL A 374 -5.63 16.98 -20.65
C VAL A 374 -5.44 15.69 -19.86
N SER A 375 -6.35 15.38 -18.92
CA SER A 375 -6.36 14.12 -18.18
C SER A 375 -6.36 12.91 -19.12
N LYS A 376 -7.23 12.93 -20.15
CA LYS A 376 -7.27 11.88 -21.19
C LYS A 376 -5.99 11.78 -22.01
N ALA A 377 -5.43 12.92 -22.43
CA ALA A 377 -4.19 12.93 -23.19
C ALA A 377 -3.03 12.37 -22.36
N LEU A 378 -2.94 12.75 -21.08
CA LEU A 378 -1.90 12.29 -20.17
C LEU A 378 -2.03 10.79 -19.85
N LEU A 379 -3.27 10.29 -19.67
CA LEU A 379 -3.53 8.85 -19.59
C LEU A 379 -3.04 8.11 -20.84
N GLY A 380 -3.33 8.66 -22.03
CA GLY A 380 -2.87 8.11 -23.30
C GLY A 380 -1.35 8.03 -23.40
N LEU A 381 -0.65 9.11 -23.05
CA LEU A 381 0.81 9.16 -23.02
C LEU A 381 1.40 8.13 -22.05
N LEU A 382 0.86 8.02 -20.83
CA LEU A 382 1.30 7.01 -19.87
C LEU A 382 1.06 5.60 -20.39
N LEU A 383 -0.12 5.30 -20.92
CA LEU A 383 -0.42 3.98 -21.49
C LEU A 383 0.53 3.60 -22.64
N GLN A 384 0.89 4.58 -23.48
CA GLN A 384 1.89 4.39 -24.52
C GLN A 384 3.27 4.14 -23.92
N ASP A 385 3.67 4.91 -22.91
CA ASP A 385 4.98 4.78 -22.26
C ASP A 385 5.15 3.43 -21.53
N LEU A 386 4.09 2.93 -20.88
CA LEU A 386 4.08 1.58 -20.28
C LEU A 386 4.29 0.48 -21.34
N LYS A 387 3.70 0.64 -22.54
CA LYS A 387 3.73 -0.38 -23.60
C LYS A 387 4.98 -0.31 -24.48
N SER A 388 5.45 0.88 -24.79
CA SER A 388 6.48 1.15 -25.80
C SER A 388 7.46 2.24 -25.41
N GLY A 389 7.52 2.63 -24.14
CA GLY A 389 8.51 3.57 -23.62
C GLY A 389 9.95 3.07 -23.81
N PRO A 390 10.95 3.96 -23.63
CA PRO A 390 12.36 3.63 -23.81
C PRO A 390 12.84 2.59 -22.79
N ALA A 391 13.98 1.96 -23.06
CA ALA A 391 14.60 0.98 -22.16
C ALA A 391 14.93 1.54 -20.76
N THR A 392 15.07 2.86 -20.63
CA THR A 392 15.32 3.56 -19.36
C THR A 392 14.14 3.50 -18.38
N VAL A 393 12.92 3.19 -18.87
CA VAL A 393 11.72 3.02 -18.04
C VAL A 393 11.10 1.64 -18.17
N ARG A 394 11.71 0.73 -18.96
CA ARG A 394 11.22 -0.63 -19.18
C ARG A 394 12.36 -1.63 -19.04
N VAL A 395 12.37 -2.35 -17.92
CA VAL A 395 13.31 -3.44 -17.67
C VAL A 395 12.71 -4.74 -18.22
N PRO A 396 13.28 -5.34 -19.27
CA PRO A 396 12.77 -6.60 -19.82
C PRO A 396 13.03 -7.76 -18.85
N VAL A 397 12.08 -8.69 -18.78
CA VAL A 397 12.22 -9.93 -18.01
C VAL A 397 12.43 -11.10 -18.99
N SER A 398 13.43 -11.94 -18.69
CA SER A 398 13.63 -13.22 -19.39
C SER A 398 12.71 -14.25 -18.76
N TYR A 399 11.69 -14.71 -19.49
CA TYR A 399 10.68 -15.68 -19.03
C TYR A 399 11.03 -17.11 -19.38
#